data_AF-A0A7C2AVM5-F1
#
_entry.id   AF-A0A7C2AVM5-F1
#
_cell.length_a   1.000
_cell.length_b   1.000
_cell.length_c   1.000
_cell.angle_alpha   90.00
_cell.angle_beta   90.00
_cell.angle_gamma   90.00
#
_symmetry.space_group_name_H-M   'P 1'
#
loop_
_entity.id
_entity.type
_entity.pdbx_description
1 polymer ?
#
loop_
_entity_poly.entity_id
_entity_poly.type
_entity_poly.pdbx_seq_one_letter_code
_entity_poly.pdbx_strand_id
1 'polypeptide(L)'
;MAIIRKYIKNKNTYKITFTLPDYLEKAFDSASVVGDFNNWDSEVNKMKKNKRTGLYSTIVELEAGREYRFRYVVNGNIWLNDPDADMFEPTSFGDSENCVLLL
;
A
#
# COMPACT_ATOMS: atom_id res chain seq x y z
N MET A 1 5.12 4.52 8.30
CA MET A 1 4.78 4.35 6.88
C MET A 1 4.11 5.65 6.46
N ALA A 2 3.73 5.85 5.20
CA ALA A 2 2.97 7.05 4.83
C ALA A 2 2.07 6.78 3.64
N ILE A 3 0.84 7.29 3.73
CA ILE A 3 -0.18 7.26 2.69
C ILE A 3 -0.52 8.71 2.32
N ILE A 4 -0.09 9.14 1.14
CA ILE A 4 -0.38 10.49 0.65
C ILE A 4 -1.47 10.40 -0.41
N ARG A 5 -2.57 11.13 -0.21
CA ARG A 5 -3.73 11.15 -1.11
C ARG A 5 -3.80 12.46 -1.87
N LYS A 6 -3.94 12.39 -3.19
CA LYS A 6 -4.17 13.57 -4.04
C LYS A 6 -5.38 13.34 -4.95
N TYR A 7 -6.46 14.09 -4.71
CA TYR A 7 -7.65 14.00 -5.55
C TYR A 7 -7.44 14.66 -6.92
N ILE A 8 -7.81 13.95 -7.99
CA ILE A 8 -7.77 14.39 -9.38
C ILE A 8 -9.21 14.65 -9.86
N LYS A 9 -9.68 15.89 -9.68
CA LYS A 9 -11.07 16.30 -9.94
C LYS A 9 -11.62 15.91 -11.31
N ASN A 10 -10.82 16.02 -12.38
CA ASN A 10 -11.27 15.75 -13.75
C ASN A 10 -11.48 14.27 -14.06
N LYS A 11 -10.89 13.37 -13.26
CA LYS A 11 -11.01 11.92 -13.42
C LYS A 11 -11.87 11.28 -12.33
N ASN A 12 -12.27 12.03 -11.31
CA ASN A 12 -12.93 11.50 -10.11
C ASN A 12 -12.11 10.36 -9.44
N THR A 13 -10.78 10.52 -9.41
CA THR A 13 -9.86 9.52 -8.83
C THR A 13 -8.93 10.16 -7.81
N TYR A 14 -8.43 9.36 -6.88
CA TYR A 14 -7.31 9.69 -6.02
C TYR A 14 -6.03 9.05 -6.54
N LYS A 15 -4.97 9.86 -6.60
CA LYS A 15 -3.60 9.36 -6.72
C LYS A 15 -3.05 9.12 -5.32
N ILE A 16 -2.90 7.85 -4.96
CA ILE A 16 -2.39 7.41 -3.67
C ILE A 16 -0.91 7.09 -3.81
N THR A 17 -0.07 7.72 -2.99
CA THR A 17 1.35 7.38 -2.87
C THR A 17 1.55 6.63 -1.57
N PHE A 18 1.98 5.37 -1.68
CA PHE A 18 2.36 4.56 -0.53
C PHE A 18 3.88 4.63 -0.33
N THR A 19 4.32 4.74 0.91
CA THR A 19 5.75 4.82 1.26
C THR A 19 6.05 3.97 2.49
N LEU A 20 7.06 3.10 2.37
CA LEU A 20 7.62 2.38 3.51
C LEU A 20 8.77 3.19 4.13
N PRO A 21 8.90 3.19 5.47
CA PRO A 21 9.91 3.96 6.18
C PRO A 21 11.32 3.43 5.93
N ASP A 22 12.31 4.31 6.07
CA ASP A 22 13.73 4.06 5.80
C ASP A 22 14.38 3.09 6.77
N TYR A 23 13.92 3.01 8.03
CA TYR A 23 14.45 2.04 8.99
C TYR A 23 14.22 0.58 8.58
N LEU A 24 13.27 0.33 7.67
CA LEU A 24 13.05 -0.99 7.09
C LEU A 24 13.93 -1.27 5.85
N GLU A 25 14.72 -0.29 5.38
CA GLU A 25 15.56 -0.42 4.18
C GLU A 25 16.52 -1.62 4.26
N LYS A 26 17.01 -1.93 5.46
CA LYS A 26 17.92 -3.08 5.70
C LYS A 26 17.17 -4.37 6.03
N ALA A 27 15.85 -4.31 6.20
CA ALA A 27 15.04 -5.45 6.61
C ALA A 27 14.50 -6.24 5.41
N PHE A 28 14.43 -5.63 4.22
CA PHE A 28 13.94 -6.30 3.01
C PHE A 28 14.54 -5.74 1.71
N ASP A 29 14.67 -6.63 0.72
CA ASP A 29 15.22 -6.30 -0.60
C ASP A 29 14.12 -5.92 -1.61
N SER A 30 12.90 -6.41 -1.38
CA SER A 30 11.73 -6.15 -2.22
C SER A 30 10.52 -5.75 -1.40
N ALA A 31 9.67 -4.90 -1.99
CA ALA A 31 8.41 -4.48 -1.42
C ALA A 31 7.38 -4.25 -2.53
N SER A 32 6.13 -4.62 -2.26
CA SER A 32 4.98 -4.39 -3.12
C SER A 32 3.79 -3.94 -2.27
N VAL A 33 2.90 -3.15 -2.86
CA VAL A 33 1.57 -2.93 -2.29
C VAL A 33 0.57 -3.82 -3.02
N VAL A 34 -0.30 -4.48 -2.29
CA VAL A 34 -1.33 -5.38 -2.83
C VAL A 34 -2.69 -5.00 -2.25
N GLY A 35 -3.74 -5.22 -3.01
CA GLY A 35 -5.09 -4.91 -2.57
C GLY A 35 -6.14 -5.16 -3.64
N ASP A 36 -7.36 -4.72 -3.37
CA ASP A 36 -8.50 -4.93 -4.27
C ASP A 36 -8.25 -4.36 -5.69
N PHE A 37 -7.46 -3.29 -5.79
CA PHE A 37 -7.12 -2.61 -7.04
C PHE A 37 -6.15 -3.38 -7.95
N ASN A 38 -5.50 -4.43 -7.45
CA ASN A 38 -4.60 -5.26 -8.24
C ASN A 38 -4.82 -6.75 -8.02
N ASN A 39 -6.01 -7.14 -7.57
CA ASN A 39 -6.36 -8.53 -7.27
C ASN A 39 -5.38 -9.21 -6.31
N TRP A 40 -4.83 -8.45 -5.37
CA TRP A 40 -3.87 -8.93 -4.38
C TRP A 40 -2.56 -9.51 -4.98
N ASP A 41 -2.19 -9.10 -6.19
CA ASP A 41 -0.99 -9.58 -6.89
C ASP A 41 0.25 -8.72 -6.58
N SER A 42 1.24 -9.33 -5.91
CA SER A 42 2.49 -8.67 -5.52
C SER A 42 3.40 -8.32 -6.71
N GLU A 43 3.15 -8.87 -7.89
CA GLU A 43 3.95 -8.61 -9.08
C GLU A 43 3.50 -7.34 -9.82
N VAL A 44 2.26 -6.88 -9.60
CA VAL A 44 1.66 -5.75 -10.34
C VAL A 44 2.14 -4.39 -9.81
N ASN A 45 2.10 -4.17 -8.48
CA ASN A 45 2.44 -2.88 -7.88
C ASN A 45 3.70 -2.94 -7.00
N LYS A 46 4.83 -3.31 -7.60
CA LYS A 46 6.15 -3.26 -6.96
C LYS A 46 6.54 -1.84 -6.56
N MET A 47 7.08 -1.68 -5.36
CA MET A 47 7.58 -0.42 -4.84
C MET A 47 9.01 -0.18 -5.30
N LYS A 48 9.30 1.06 -5.70
CA LYS A 48 10.62 1.47 -6.16
C LYS A 48 11.39 2.06 -4.99
N LYS A 49 12.61 1.56 -4.77
CA LYS A 49 13.56 2.13 -3.83
C LYS A 49 14.16 3.42 -4.37
N ASN A 50 14.04 4.50 -3.62
CA ASN A 50 14.75 5.74 -3.87
C ASN A 50 16.19 5.59 -3.39
N LYS A 51 17.18 5.62 -4.29
CA LYS A 51 18.60 5.42 -3.96
C LYS A 51 19.19 6.49 -3.04
N ARG A 52 18.61 7.70 -2.99
CA ARG A 52 19.10 8.81 -2.18
C ARG A 52 18.56 8.75 -0.75
N THR A 53 17.29 8.39 -0.59
CA THR A 53 16.61 8.40 0.71
C THR A 53 16.40 7.01 1.31
N GLY A 54 16.68 5.94 0.56
CA GLY A 54 16.45 4.56 1.01
C GLY A 54 14.99 4.11 0.96
N LEU A 55 14.04 5.05 0.86
CA LEU A 55 12.60 4.81 0.94
C LEU A 55 12.07 4.02 -0.26
N TYR A 56 11.20 3.05 0.02
CA TYR A 56 10.39 2.38 -1.00
C TYR A 56 9.07 3.13 -1.18
N SER A 57 8.69 3.40 -2.42
CA SER A 57 7.40 4.03 -2.72
C SER A 57 6.77 3.52 -4.00
N THR A 58 5.45 3.59 -4.08
CA THR A 58 4.69 3.35 -5.31
C THR A 58 3.45 4.22 -5.34
N ILE A 59 2.86 4.34 -6.52
CA ILE A 59 1.68 5.17 -6.75
C ILE A 59 0.61 4.32 -7.42
N VAL A 60 -0.62 4.44 -6.90
CA VAL A 60 -1.82 3.81 -7.45
C VAL A 60 -2.88 4.88 -7.68
N GLU A 61 -3.61 4.80 -8.79
CA GLU A 61 -4.79 5.63 -9.05
C GLU A 61 -6.04 4.81 -8.72
N LEU A 62 -6.88 5.32 -7.82
CA LEU A 62 -8.08 4.66 -7.30
C LEU A 62 -9.29 5.57 -7.49
N GLU A 63 -10.47 5.00 -7.71
CA GLU A 63 -11.70 5.79 -7.86
C GLU A 63 -12.14 6.38 -6.51
N ALA A 64 -12.73 7.57 -6.53
CA ALA A 64 -13.32 8.19 -5.35
C ALA A 64 -14.70 7.60 -5.01
N GLY A 65 -15.11 7.73 -3.75
CA GLY A 65 -16.39 7.22 -3.23
C GLY A 65 -16.40 5.71 -2.97
N ARG A 66 -15.23 5.10 -2.74
CA ARG A 66 -15.06 3.65 -2.59
C ARG A 66 -14.09 3.33 -1.47
N GLU A 67 -14.26 2.14 -0.92
CA GLU A 67 -13.33 1.57 0.05
C GLU A 67 -12.45 0.52 -0.63
N TYR A 68 -11.17 0.49 -0.27
CA TYR A 68 -10.21 -0.48 -0.80
C TYR A 68 -9.45 -1.15 0.33
N ARG A 69 -9.41 -2.48 0.33
CA ARG A 69 -8.53 -3.25 1.20
C ARG A 69 -7.15 -3.33 0.57
N PHE A 70 -6.11 -3.21 1.39
CA PHE A 70 -4.73 -3.31 0.96
C PHE A 70 -3.80 -3.80 2.08
N ARG A 71 -2.62 -4.28 1.70
CA ARG A 71 -1.48 -4.58 2.57
C ARG A 71 -0.17 -4.37 1.82
N TYR A 72 0.95 -4.42 2.54
CA TYR A 72 2.27 -4.51 1.94
C TYR A 72 2.80 -5.94 2.00
N VAL A 73 3.47 -6.37 0.93
CA VAL A 73 4.23 -7.62 0.89
C VAL A 73 5.69 -7.28 0.70
N VAL A 74 6.53 -7.69 1.65
CA VAL A 74 7.98 -7.50 1.59
C VAL A 74 8.70 -8.85 1.57
N ASN A 75 9.81 -8.93 0.85
CA ASN A 75 10.54 -10.19 0.56
C ASN A 75 9.65 -11.32 0.00
N GLY A 76 8.50 -10.99 -0.59
CA GLY A 76 7.56 -11.92 -1.22
C GLY A 76 6.65 -12.71 -0.26
N ASN A 77 6.87 -12.68 1.06
CA ASN A 77 6.10 -13.48 2.01
C ASN A 77 5.80 -12.80 3.36
N ILE A 78 6.40 -11.66 3.66
CA ILE A 78 6.15 -10.93 4.90
C ILE A 78 5.07 -9.91 4.63
N TRP A 79 3.96 -10.01 5.37
CA TRP A 79 2.82 -9.12 5.25
C TRP A 79 2.88 -8.03 6.30
N LEU A 80 2.78 -6.77 5.89
CA LEU A 80 2.78 -5.62 6.78
C LEU A 80 1.50 -4.81 6.59
N ASN A 81 1.00 -4.28 7.71
CA ASN A 81 -0.10 -3.34 7.74
C ASN A 81 0.44 -1.91 7.88
N ASP A 82 -0.27 -0.95 7.28
CA ASP A 82 0.00 0.47 7.49
C ASP A 82 -0.70 0.93 8.78
N PRO A 83 0.03 1.43 9.81
CA PRO A 83 -0.59 1.97 11.01
C PRO A 83 -1.44 3.22 10.73
N ASP A 84 -1.21 3.90 9.61
CA ASP A 84 -1.93 5.10 9.20
C ASP A 84 -3.11 4.79 8.25
N ALA A 85 -3.51 3.51 8.14
CA ALA A 85 -4.72 3.12 7.42
C ALA A 85 -5.98 3.73 8.06
N ASP A 86 -7.04 3.95 7.28
CA ASP A 86 -8.27 4.55 7.83
C ASP A 86 -8.99 3.59 8.78
N MET A 87 -8.96 2.30 8.47
CA MET A 87 -9.54 1.23 9.28
C MET A 87 -8.78 -0.08 9.09
N PHE A 88 -9.08 -1.05 9.95
CA PHE A 88 -8.65 -2.44 9.82
C PHE A 88 -9.88 -3.34 9.69
N GLU A 89 -9.80 -4.34 8.81
CA GLU A 89 -10.86 -5.33 8.60
C GLU A 89 -10.30 -6.74 8.77
N PRO A 90 -10.91 -7.60 9.60
CA PRO A 90 -10.50 -8.99 9.74
C PRO A 90 -10.47 -9.73 8.40
N THR A 91 -9.40 -10.48 8.18
CA THR A 91 -9.33 -11.40 7.05
C THR A 91 -10.05 -12.70 7.41
N SER A 92 -10.37 -13.52 6.39
CA SER A 92 -10.88 -14.89 6.61
C SER A 92 -9.89 -15.81 7.34
N PHE A 93 -8.63 -15.39 7.49
CA PHE A 93 -7.62 -16.06 8.27
C PHE A 93 -7.56 -15.36 9.64
N GLY A 94 -8.05 -16.07 10.67
CA GLY A 94 -8.56 -15.48 11.91
C GLY A 94 -7.58 -14.72 12.81
N ASP A 95 -6.31 -14.63 12.45
CA ASP A 95 -5.27 -13.91 13.17
C ASP A 95 -4.71 -12.70 12.39
N SER A 96 -5.32 -12.33 11.26
CA SER A 96 -4.84 -11.24 10.42
C SER A 96 -5.95 -10.28 10.01
N GLU A 97 -5.58 -9.02 9.80
CA GLU A 97 -6.44 -7.94 9.33
C GLU A 97 -5.86 -7.28 8.06
N ASN A 98 -6.73 -6.80 7.19
CA ASN A 98 -6.41 -5.93 6.06
C ASN A 98 -6.46 -4.47 6.49
N CYS A 99 -5.62 -3.64 5.88
CA CYS A 99 -5.77 -2.19 5.96
C CYS A 99 -6.89 -1.75 5.02
N VAL A 100 -7.63 -0.71 5.38
CA VAL A 100 -8.69 -0.13 4.55
C VAL A 100 -8.37 1.32 4.23
N LEU A 101 -8.54 1.69 2.95
CA LEU A 101 -8.58 3.07 2.47
C LEU A 101 -10.02 3.49 2.18
N LEU A 102 -10.42 4.63 2.75
CA LEU A 102 -11.67 5.32 2.44
C LEU A 102 -11.35 6.50 1.52
N LEU A 103 -11.87 6.46 0.28
CA LEU A 103 -11.60 7.46 -0.78
C LEU A 103 -12.90 8.09 -1.29
#